data_AF-A0A833S7K3-F1
#
_entry.id   AF-A0A833S7K3-F1
#
_cell.length_a   1.000
_cell.length_b   1.000
_cell.length_c   1.000
_cell.angle_alpha   90.00
_cell.angle_beta   90.00
_cell.angle_gamma   90.00
#
_symmetry.space_group_name_H-M   'P 1'
#
loop_
_entity.id
_entity.type
_entity.pdbx_description
1 polymer ?
#
loop_
_entity_poly.entity_id
_entity_poly.type
_entity_poly.pdbx_seq_one_letter_code
_entity_poly.pdbx_strand_id
1 'polypeptide(L)'
;MSVSDTRNKKQISTLKEKLTQNQELINPCFQEYNISAKCLERNRYDYDKCSLQFENYKLCKKIWVIVHGKIIHNRKMKNIKPYVPLPEEREKIKQEYFRSK
;
A
#
# COMPACT_ATOMS: atom_id res chain seq x y z
N MET A 1 -1.98 28.85 21.05
CA MET A 1 -1.71 27.46 20.60
C MET A 1 -0.39 27.00 21.19
N SER A 2 -0.31 25.79 21.74
CA SER A 2 0.86 25.32 22.50
C SER A 2 2.03 24.89 21.58
N VAL A 3 3.28 24.98 22.06
CA VAL A 3 4.50 24.57 21.33
C VAL A 3 4.51 23.05 21.04
N SER A 4 3.70 22.28 21.77
CA SER A 4 3.46 20.85 21.59
C SER A 4 2.58 20.58 20.36
N ASP A 5 1.53 21.40 20.17
CA ASP A 5 0.60 21.28 19.05
C ASP A 5 1.26 21.62 17.70
N THR A 6 2.20 22.56 17.69
CA THR A 6 2.95 22.95 16.47
C THR A 6 3.97 21.89 16.04
N ARG A 7 4.66 21.23 16.98
CA ARG A 7 5.58 20.11 16.68
C ARG A 7 4.83 18.91 16.10
N ASN A 8 3.68 18.58 16.69
CA ASN A 8 2.84 17.47 16.23
C ASN A 8 2.25 17.76 14.83
N LYS A 9 1.78 18.99 14.58
CA LYS A 9 1.32 19.41 13.24
C LYS A 9 2.42 19.33 12.17
N LYS A 10 3.66 19.73 12.50
CA LYS A 10 4.80 19.70 11.57
C LYS A 10 5.26 18.27 11.25
N GLN A 11 5.17 17.35 12.22
CA GLN A 11 5.41 15.92 12.00
C GLN A 11 4.30 15.29 11.14
N ILE A 12 3.04 15.66 11.37
CA ILE A 12 1.90 15.20 10.55
C ILE A 12 2.01 15.71 9.11
N SER A 13 2.46 16.96 8.89
CA SER A 13 2.62 17.51 7.53
C SER A 13 3.74 16.82 6.75
N THR A 14 4.89 16.59 7.39
CA THR A 14 6.02 15.87 6.75
C THR A 14 5.71 14.40 6.48
N LEU A 15 4.96 13.72 7.35
CA LEU A 15 4.49 12.36 7.09
C LEU A 15 3.50 12.33 5.92
N LYS A 16 2.59 13.30 5.85
CA LYS A 16 1.62 13.44 4.76
C LYS A 16 2.33 13.66 3.42
N GLU A 17 3.32 14.56 3.36
CA GLU A 17 4.13 14.82 2.16
C GLU A 17 4.87 13.56 1.69
N LYS A 18 5.54 12.84 2.59
CA LYS A 18 6.22 11.56 2.28
C LYS A 18 5.26 10.48 1.76
N LEU A 19 4.05 10.40 2.32
CA LEU A 19 3.01 9.47 1.86
C LEU A 19 2.50 9.80 0.46
N THR A 20 2.52 11.07 0.04
CA THR A 20 2.10 11.47 -1.32
C THR A 20 3.17 11.19 -2.38
N GLN A 21 4.46 11.17 -2.00
CA GLN A 21 5.57 11.06 -2.95
C GLN A 21 6.09 9.63 -3.15
N ASN A 22 6.05 8.78 -2.11
CA ASN A 22 6.59 7.43 -2.21
C ASN A 22 5.50 6.37 -2.43
N GLN A 23 5.40 5.87 -3.67
CA GLN A 23 4.46 4.82 -4.06
C GLN A 23 4.62 3.54 -3.23
N GLU A 24 5.80 3.21 -2.72
CA GLU A 24 6.02 2.06 -1.82
C GLU A 24 5.22 2.20 -0.51
N LEU A 25 5.06 3.44 -0.04
CA LEU A 25 4.37 3.73 1.22
C LEU A 25 2.84 3.70 1.09
N ILE A 26 2.28 3.91 -0.10
CA ILE A 26 0.82 4.05 -0.32
C ILE A 26 0.22 2.95 -1.19
N ASN A 27 0.99 2.41 -2.13
CA ASN A 27 0.57 1.37 -3.04
C ASN A 27 1.21 0.03 -2.65
N PRO A 28 0.45 -0.88 -2.01
CA PRO A 28 0.98 -2.19 -1.61
C PRO A 28 1.18 -3.15 -2.76
N CYS A 29 0.67 -2.82 -3.95
CA CYS A 29 0.91 -3.59 -5.17
C CYS A 29 1.99 -2.94 -6.04
N PHE A 30 2.79 -2.01 -5.48
CA PHE A 30 3.84 -1.32 -6.21
C PHE A 30 4.95 -2.28 -6.68
N GLN A 31 5.25 -3.32 -5.89
CA GLN A 31 6.24 -4.32 -6.28
C GLN A 31 5.76 -5.13 -7.50
N GLU A 32 4.53 -5.63 -7.47
CA GLU A 32 3.93 -6.37 -8.59
C GLU A 32 3.77 -5.47 -9.83
N TYR A 33 3.43 -4.20 -9.64
CA TYR A 33 3.43 -3.20 -10.71
C TYR A 33 4.82 -3.10 -11.36
N ASN A 34 5.88 -2.90 -10.57
CA ASN A 34 7.25 -2.79 -11.10
C ASN A 34 7.70 -4.06 -11.82
N ILE A 35 7.31 -5.24 -11.33
CA ILE A 35 7.60 -6.51 -12.00
C ILE A 35 6.91 -6.57 -13.37
N SER A 36 5.63 -6.18 -13.45
CA SER A 36 4.88 -6.16 -14.70
C SER A 36 5.43 -5.12 -15.70
N ALA A 37 5.82 -3.93 -15.23
CA ALA A 37 6.42 -2.88 -16.04
C ALA A 37 7.78 -3.32 -16.62
N LYS A 38 8.65 -3.89 -15.79
CA LYS A 38 9.94 -4.44 -16.24
C LYS A 38 9.78 -5.57 -17.25
N CYS A 39 8.72 -6.38 -17.12
CA CYS A 39 8.43 -7.41 -18.11
C CYS A 39 8.10 -6.80 -19.48
N LEU A 40 7.26 -5.76 -19.52
CA LEU A 40 6.93 -5.06 -20.76
C LEU A 40 8.17 -4.42 -21.41
N GLU A 41 8.99 -3.74 -20.63
CA GLU A 41 10.24 -3.13 -21.12
C GLU A 41 11.15 -4.16 -21.80
N ARG A 42 11.31 -5.35 -21.19
CA ARG A 42 12.14 -6.43 -21.73
C ARG A 42 11.55 -7.10 -22.96
N ASN A 43 10.23 -7.12 -23.07
CA ASN A 43 9.50 -7.81 -24.15
C ASN A 43 8.97 -6.86 -25.23
N ARG A 44 9.50 -5.63 -25.34
CA ARG A 44 9.06 -4.63 -26.32
C ARG A 44 7.56 -4.36 -26.26
N TYR A 45 7.02 -4.31 -25.04
CA TYR A 45 5.60 -4.10 -24.75
C TYR A 45 4.66 -5.19 -25.32
N ASP A 46 5.18 -6.40 -25.51
CA ASP A 46 4.37 -7.58 -25.79
C ASP A 46 3.65 -8.03 -24.50
N TYR A 47 2.35 -7.75 -24.44
CA TYR A 47 1.53 -8.02 -23.26
C TYR A 47 1.32 -9.52 -23.01
N ASP A 48 1.27 -10.32 -24.07
CA ASP A 48 0.98 -11.75 -23.97
C ASP A 48 2.10 -12.48 -23.21
N LYS A 49 3.35 -12.06 -23.43
CA LYS A 49 4.55 -12.55 -22.72
C LYS A 49 4.60 -12.20 -21.24
N CYS A 50 3.77 -11.25 -20.79
CA CYS A 50 3.75 -10.75 -19.42
C CYS A 50 2.48 -11.10 -18.65
N SER A 51 1.67 -12.02 -19.19
CA SER A 51 0.37 -12.42 -18.61
C SER A 51 0.47 -12.83 -17.14
N LEU A 52 1.49 -13.61 -16.75
CA LEU A 52 1.68 -14.04 -15.36
C LEU A 52 1.90 -12.86 -14.40
N GLN A 53 2.72 -11.89 -14.80
CA GLN A 53 3.02 -10.70 -14.00
C GLN A 53 1.77 -9.83 -13.84
N PHE A 54 0.94 -9.73 -14.89
CA PHE A 54 -0.34 -9.04 -14.79
C PHE A 54 -1.33 -9.77 -13.90
N GLU A 55 -1.42 -11.09 -13.96
CA GLU A 55 -2.28 -11.86 -13.05
C GLU A 55 -1.86 -11.69 -11.59
N ASN A 56 -0.55 -11.71 -11.31
CA ASN A 56 -0.03 -11.41 -9.97
C ASN A 56 -0.42 -10.00 -9.51
N TYR A 57 -0.27 -8.99 -10.37
CA TYR A 57 -0.69 -7.62 -10.06
C TYR A 57 -2.20 -7.50 -9.82
N LYS A 58 -3.04 -8.15 -10.65
CA LYS A 58 -4.49 -8.19 -10.47
C LYS A 58 -4.88 -8.86 -9.16
N LEU A 59 -4.25 -9.98 -8.83
CA LEU A 59 -4.47 -10.70 -7.59
C LEU A 59 -4.12 -9.83 -6.38
N CYS A 60 -2.97 -9.14 -6.42
CA CYS A 60 -2.58 -8.21 -5.38
C CYS A 60 -3.67 -7.15 -5.16
N LYS A 61 -4.15 -6.49 -6.22
CA LYS A 61 -5.20 -5.48 -6.10
C LYS A 61 -6.49 -6.05 -5.50
N LYS A 62 -6.89 -7.26 -5.90
CA LYS A 62 -8.11 -7.90 -5.39
C LYS A 62 -8.01 -8.17 -3.89
N ILE A 63 -6.89 -8.76 -3.45
CA ILE A 63 -6.63 -9.00 -2.03
C ILE A 63 -6.58 -7.67 -1.29
N TRP A 64 -5.89 -6.67 -1.86
CA TRP A 64 -5.79 -5.35 -1.27
C TRP A 64 -7.15 -4.71 -1.08
N VAL A 65 -8.02 -4.66 -2.08
CA VAL A 65 -9.35 -4.05 -1.92
C VAL A 65 -10.12 -4.67 -0.75
N ILE A 66 -10.10 -6.01 -0.63
CA ILE A 66 -10.79 -6.74 0.44
C ILE A 66 -10.17 -6.43 1.81
N VAL A 67 -8.85 -6.57 1.91
CA VAL A 67 -8.10 -6.43 3.18
C VAL A 67 -8.03 -4.96 3.62
N HIS A 68 -7.70 -4.07 2.69
CA HIS A 68 -7.64 -2.62 2.90
C HIS A 68 -8.97 -2.02 3.28
N GLY A 69 -10.08 -2.43 2.64
CA GLY A 69 -11.41 -1.97 3.01
C GLY A 69 -11.70 -2.25 4.49
N LYS A 70 -11.41 -3.48 4.94
CA LYS A 70 -11.57 -3.89 6.34
C LYS A 70 -10.62 -3.15 7.28
N ILE A 71 -9.34 -3.02 6.92
CA ILE A 71 -8.34 -2.34 7.77
C ILE A 71 -8.67 -0.85 7.89
N ILE A 72 -8.94 -0.15 6.79
CA ILE A 72 -9.31 1.27 6.81
C ILE A 72 -10.56 1.45 7.67
N HIS A 73 -11.57 0.61 7.48
CA HIS A 73 -12.80 0.70 8.26
C HIS A 73 -12.50 0.55 9.75
N ASN A 74 -11.73 -0.47 10.16
CA ASN A 74 -11.35 -0.69 11.56
C ASN A 74 -10.52 0.47 12.13
N ARG A 75 -9.55 0.98 11.37
CA ARG A 75 -8.71 2.12 11.78
C ARG A 75 -9.51 3.40 11.91
N LYS A 76 -10.47 3.65 11.01
CA LYS A 76 -11.42 4.77 11.12
C LYS A 76 -12.26 4.68 12.38
N MET A 77 -12.84 3.51 12.67
CA MET A 77 -13.63 3.29 13.90
C MET A 77 -12.81 3.53 15.17
N LYS A 78 -11.51 3.19 15.14
CA LYS A 78 -10.57 3.40 16.25
C LYS A 78 -9.86 4.76 16.23
N ASN A 79 -10.19 5.65 15.28
CA ASN A 79 -9.51 6.94 15.06
C ASN A 79 -7.97 6.85 14.91
N ILE A 80 -7.46 5.75 14.37
CA ILE A 80 -6.02 5.52 14.15
C ILE A 80 -5.60 6.14 12.81
N LYS A 81 -4.66 7.10 12.85
CA LYS A 81 -4.06 7.72 11.65
C LYS A 81 -2.58 7.30 11.50
N PRO A 82 -2.08 7.10 10.26
CA PRO A 82 -2.78 7.22 8.98
C PRO A 82 -3.80 6.08 8.78
N TYR A 83 -4.89 6.34 8.04
CA TYR A 83 -5.93 5.32 7.80
C TYR A 83 -5.43 4.20 6.90
N VAL A 84 -4.56 4.52 5.95
CA VAL A 84 -3.83 3.53 5.17
C VAL A 84 -2.71 2.97 6.04
N PRO A 85 -2.62 1.64 6.25
CA PRO A 85 -1.55 1.04 7.03
C PRO A 85 -0.19 1.25 6.35
N LEU A 86 0.85 1.48 7.16
CA LEU A 86 2.23 1.63 6.72
C LEU A 86 2.82 0.28 6.26
N PRO A 87 3.90 0.25 5.46
CA PRO A 87 4.50 -0.99 4.95
C PRO A 87 4.76 -2.06 6.03
N GLU A 88 5.35 -1.67 7.15
CA GLU A 88 5.62 -2.60 8.27
C GLU A 88 4.35 -3.21 8.88
N GLU A 89 3.26 -2.44 8.96
CA GLU A 89 1.97 -2.94 9.43
C GLU A 89 1.33 -3.88 8.41
N ARG A 90 1.53 -3.63 7.11
CA ARG A 90 0.96 -4.46 6.04
C ARG A 90 1.49 -5.88 6.07
N GLU A 91 2.77 -6.07 6.34
CA GLU A 91 3.37 -7.40 6.44
C GLU A 91 2.72 -8.21 7.57
N LYS A 92 2.56 -7.59 8.74
CA LYS A 92 1.89 -8.23 9.88
C LYS A 92 0.43 -8.58 9.57
N ILE A 93 -0.31 -7.65 8.96
CA ILE A 93 -1.72 -7.89 8.61
C ILE A 93 -1.85 -8.98 7.54
N LYS A 94 -0.92 -9.03 6.58
CA LYS A 94 -0.86 -10.08 5.56
C LYS A 94 -0.63 -11.44 6.21
N GLN A 95 0.34 -11.56 7.11
CA GLN A 95 0.62 -12.79 7.87
C GLN A 95 -0.58 -13.23 8.71
N GLU A 96 -1.23 -12.31 9.42
CA GLU A 96 -2.40 -12.61 10.24
C GLU A 96 -3.58 -13.08 9.39
N TYR A 97 -3.84 -12.43 8.24
CA TYR A 97 -4.87 -12.86 7.30
C TYR A 97 -4.64 -14.29 6.83
N PHE A 98 -3.40 -14.65 6.45
CA PHE A 98 -3.07 -16.01 6.05
C PHE A 98 -3.15 -17.03 7.19
N ARG A 99 -2.90 -16.64 8.44
CA ARG A 99 -3.05 -17.53 9.61
C ARG A 99 -4.51 -17.79 9.97
N SER A 100 -5.39 -16.84 9.71
CA SER A 100 -6.82 -16.91 10.05
C SER A 100 -7.69 -17.68 9.05
N LYS A 101 -7.09 -18.21 7.99
CA LYS A 101 -7.78 -18.81 6.84
C LYS A 101 -7.29 -20.22 6.58
#